data_AF-D6U331-F1
#
_entry.id   AF-D6U331-F1
#
_cell.length_a   1.000
_cell.length_b   1.000
_cell.length_c   1.000
_cell.angle_alpha   90.00
_cell.angle_beta   90.00
_cell.angle_gamma   90.00
#
_symmetry.space_group_name_H-M   'P 1'
#
loop_
_entity.id
_entity.type
_entity.pdbx_description
1 polymer ?
#
loop_
_entity_poly.entity_id
_entity_poly.type
_entity_poly.pdbx_seq_one_letter_code
_entity_poly.pdbx_strand_id
1 'polypeptide(L)'
;MTTRERNTLGTCRDCYPPTLTPGEQKQAVITPQQRYRQGIEGIWQKVDQLPKGQDQVVMSQLWELGETSALPTPTRFPALAAHSFITEQLTENLSVWKPSSPYLKDFWRIGIDISQAYGFRLRPHQAFKASLRAEMDTVAKFLPLA
;
A
#
# COMPACT_ATOMS: atom_id res chain seq x y z
N MET A 1 -55.06 -9.39 51.45
CA MET A 1 -55.07 -10.66 50.70
C MET A 1 -54.17 -10.49 49.48
N THR A 2 -53.00 -11.13 49.54
CA THR A 2 -52.33 -11.96 48.50
C THR A 2 -52.79 -11.79 47.03
N THR A 3 -51.95 -11.67 46.00
CA THR A 3 -50.80 -12.54 45.64
C THR A 3 -49.92 -11.90 44.54
N ARG A 4 -48.61 -12.20 44.58
CA ARG A 4 -47.59 -11.99 43.52
C ARG A 4 -47.61 -13.12 42.48
N GLU A 5 -47.44 -12.83 41.20
CA GLU A 5 -46.92 -13.76 40.16
C GLU A 5 -46.05 -12.94 39.18
N ARG A 6 -44.71 -12.98 39.23
CA ARG A 6 -43.72 -13.89 38.58
C ARG A 6 -43.91 -14.15 37.07
N ASN A 7 -42.98 -13.56 36.30
CA ASN A 7 -42.24 -14.06 35.13
C ASN A 7 -42.96 -14.88 34.04
N THR A 8 -42.84 -14.39 32.80
CA THR A 8 -42.18 -15.16 31.73
C THR A 8 -41.61 -14.24 30.64
N LEU A 9 -40.37 -14.53 30.27
CA LEU A 9 -39.60 -13.91 29.20
C LEU A 9 -40.37 -13.90 27.87
N GLY A 10 -40.62 -12.72 27.32
CA GLY A 10 -40.97 -12.57 25.91
C GLY A 10 -39.74 -12.84 25.05
N THR A 11 -39.68 -14.04 24.47
CA THR A 11 -38.71 -14.45 23.46
C THR A 11 -38.78 -13.49 22.27
N CYS A 12 -37.76 -12.66 22.08
CA CYS A 12 -37.58 -11.91 20.84
C CYS A 12 -37.17 -12.93 19.76
N ARG A 13 -38.15 -13.49 19.06
CA ARG A 13 -37.95 -14.57 18.07
C ARG A 13 -37.53 -14.05 16.69
N ASP A 14 -37.24 -12.75 16.58
CA ASP A 14 -36.83 -12.05 15.35
C ASP A 14 -35.61 -11.13 15.56
N CYS A 15 -34.71 -11.47 16.49
CA CYS A 15 -33.37 -10.85 16.56
C CYS A 15 -32.33 -11.64 15.75
N TYR A 16 -32.69 -12.08 14.54
CA TYR A 16 -31.68 -12.52 13.58
C TYR A 16 -31.09 -11.27 12.90
N PRO A 17 -29.75 -11.09 12.89
CA PRO A 17 -29.16 -10.18 11.91
C PRO A 17 -29.59 -10.68 10.53
N PRO A 18 -29.91 -9.80 9.57
CA PRO A 18 -30.32 -10.26 8.24
C PRO A 18 -29.22 -11.17 7.70
N THR A 19 -29.56 -12.45 7.53
CA THR A 19 -28.72 -13.43 6.85
C THR A 19 -28.55 -12.93 5.42
N LEU A 20 -27.43 -12.28 5.14
CA LEU A 20 -27.06 -11.86 3.80
C LEU A 20 -27.04 -13.10 2.91
N THR A 21 -27.99 -13.16 1.97
CA THR A 21 -28.02 -14.15 0.90
C THR A 21 -26.69 -14.11 0.14
N PRO A 22 -26.08 -15.26 -0.20
CA PRO A 22 -24.80 -15.33 -0.93
C PRO A 22 -24.77 -14.60 -2.29
N GLY A 23 -25.93 -14.17 -2.82
CA GLY A 23 -26.06 -13.47 -4.10
C GLY A 23 -25.76 -11.97 -4.08
N GLU A 24 -25.60 -11.34 -2.90
CA GLU A 24 -25.41 -9.88 -2.78
C GLU A 24 -24.06 -9.46 -2.19
N GLN A 25 -23.10 -10.38 -2.04
CA GLN A 25 -21.71 -9.99 -1.88
C GLN A 25 -21.15 -9.60 -3.25
N LYS A 26 -21.52 -8.40 -3.74
CA LYS A 26 -20.73 -7.71 -4.77
C LYS A 26 -19.32 -7.57 -4.20
N GLN A 27 -18.43 -8.46 -4.64
CA GLN A 27 -17.01 -8.39 -4.33
C GLN A 27 -16.57 -6.97 -4.67
N ALA A 28 -16.21 -6.18 -3.66
CA ALA A 28 -15.88 -4.78 -3.83
C ALA A 28 -14.69 -4.70 -4.81
N VAL A 29 -14.96 -4.29 -6.05
CA VAL A 29 -13.94 -4.18 -7.08
C VAL A 29 -13.03 -3.03 -6.66
N ILE A 30 -11.79 -3.35 -6.26
CA ILE A 30 -10.79 -2.34 -5.90
C ILE A 30 -10.52 -1.49 -7.14
N THR A 31 -10.80 -0.20 -7.05
CA THR A 31 -10.58 0.74 -8.16
C THR A 31 -9.09 0.91 -8.44
N PRO A 32 -8.68 1.29 -9.66
CA PRO A 32 -7.28 1.58 -9.96
C PRO A 32 -6.64 2.59 -8.99
N GLN A 33 -7.39 3.62 -8.59
CA GLN A 33 -6.95 4.62 -7.62
C GLN A 33 -6.73 4.03 -6.22
N GLN A 34 -7.61 3.13 -5.78
CA GLN A 34 -7.45 2.43 -4.51
C GLN A 34 -6.23 1.49 -4.56
N ARG A 35 -6.00 0.78 -5.67
CA ARG A 35 -4.80 -0.06 -5.86
C ARG A 35 -3.52 0.78 -5.82
N TYR A 36 -3.51 1.92 -6.51
CA TYR A 36 -2.38 2.85 -6.51
C TYR A 36 -2.07 3.34 -5.10
N ARG A 37 -3.09 3.85 -4.39
CA ARG A 37 -2.96 4.29 -2.99
C ARG A 37 -2.39 3.18 -2.11
N GLN A 38 -2.99 2.00 -2.12
CA GLN A 38 -2.56 0.87 -1.29
C GLN A 38 -1.11 0.46 -1.60
N GLY A 39 -0.73 0.45 -2.87
CA GLY A 39 0.63 0.10 -3.27
C GLY A 39 1.67 1.13 -2.84
N ILE A 40 1.38 2.42 -2.96
CA ILE A 40 2.27 3.50 -2.49
C ILE A 40 2.35 3.53 -0.95
N GLU A 41 1.23 3.36 -0.24
CA GLU A 41 1.19 3.26 1.22
C GLU A 41 1.96 2.05 1.74
N GLY A 42 1.86 0.90 1.05
CA GLY A 42 2.62 -0.30 1.38
C GLY A 42 4.13 -0.11 1.24
N ILE A 43 4.59 0.63 0.22
CA ILE A 43 6.01 0.96 0.07
C ILE A 43 6.45 1.88 1.21
N TRP A 44 5.66 2.91 1.55
CA TRP A 44 5.98 3.82 2.66
C TRP A 44 6.14 3.08 3.98
N GLN A 45 5.17 2.24 4.34
CA GLN A 45 5.19 1.45 5.57
C GLN A 45 6.40 0.53 5.62
N LYS A 46 6.75 -0.09 4.49
CA LYS A 46 7.88 -0.99 4.41
C LYS A 46 9.21 -0.26 4.63
N VAL A 47 9.36 0.95 4.11
CA VAL A 47 10.56 1.77 4.37
C VAL A 47 10.61 2.24 5.82
N ASP A 48 9.47 2.67 6.39
CA ASP A 48 9.36 3.14 7.79
C ASP A 48 9.75 2.06 8.82
N GLN A 49 9.53 0.79 8.48
CA GLN A 49 9.86 -0.36 9.32
C GLN A 49 11.33 -0.82 9.21
N LEU A 50 12.12 -0.21 8.32
CA LEU A 50 13.52 -0.61 8.17
C LEU A 50 14.37 -0.17 9.37
N PRO A 51 15.41 -0.95 9.71
CA PRO A 51 16.40 -0.51 10.69
C PRO A 51 17.02 0.83 10.28
N LYS A 52 17.27 1.69 11.27
CA LYS A 52 17.91 2.99 11.06
C LYS A 52 19.23 2.83 10.31
N GLY A 53 19.41 3.62 9.26
CA GLY A 53 20.55 3.56 8.34
C GLY A 53 20.30 2.68 7.11
N GLN A 54 19.53 1.60 7.23
CA GLN A 54 19.13 0.78 6.06
C GLN A 54 18.03 1.48 5.27
N ASP A 55 17.14 2.20 5.95
CA ASP A 55 16.13 3.08 5.35
C ASP A 55 16.77 4.08 4.36
N GLN A 56 17.89 4.69 4.73
CA GLN A 56 18.58 5.66 3.87
C GLN A 56 19.14 5.02 2.60
N VAL A 57 19.74 3.84 2.71
CA VAL A 57 20.29 3.11 1.55
C VAL A 57 19.17 2.62 0.63
N VAL A 58 18.06 2.14 1.20
CA VAL A 58 16.88 1.77 0.41
C VAL A 58 16.30 2.99 -0.29
N MET A 59 16.14 4.12 0.41
CA MET A 59 15.61 5.35 -0.18
C MET A 59 16.50 5.90 -1.30
N SER A 60 17.83 5.86 -1.16
CA SER A 60 18.73 6.28 -2.24
C SER A 60 18.56 5.41 -3.49
N GLN A 61 18.40 4.10 -3.32
CA GLN A 61 18.16 3.18 -4.43
C GLN A 61 16.75 3.30 -5.03
N LEU A 62 15.73 3.61 -4.22
CA LEU A 62 14.38 3.93 -4.71
C LEU A 62 14.37 5.20 -5.55
N TRP A 63 15.13 6.21 -5.13
CA TRP A 63 15.33 7.42 -5.93
C TRP A 63 16.03 7.12 -7.26
N GLU A 64 17.16 6.40 -7.24
CA GLU A 64 17.87 6.02 -8.48
C GLU A 64 16.98 5.16 -9.40
N LEU A 65 16.23 4.21 -8.84
CA LEU A 65 15.30 3.37 -9.60
C LEU A 65 14.22 4.21 -10.31
N GLY A 66 13.77 5.27 -9.66
CA GLY A 66 12.80 6.22 -10.20
C GLY A 66 13.34 7.09 -11.33
N GLU A 67 14.64 7.39 -11.31
CA GLU A 67 15.32 8.17 -12.35
C GLU A 67 15.73 7.32 -13.57
N THR A 68 15.79 6.00 -13.44
CA THR A 68 16.21 5.11 -14.53
C THR A 68 15.05 4.47 -15.29
N SER A 69 15.19 4.34 -16.61
CA SER A 69 14.28 3.54 -17.44
C SER A 69 14.51 2.03 -17.31
N ALA A 70 15.67 1.59 -16.82
CA ALA A 70 16.05 0.19 -16.74
C ALA A 70 15.19 -0.63 -15.75
N LEU A 71 15.17 -1.95 -15.96
CA LEU A 71 14.63 -2.90 -14.99
C LEU A 71 15.56 -3.03 -13.78
N PRO A 72 15.01 -3.22 -12.57
CA PRO A 72 15.85 -3.41 -11.41
C PRO A 72 16.50 -4.79 -11.40
N THR A 73 17.79 -4.84 -11.07
CA THR A 73 18.54 -6.08 -10.82
C THR A 73 19.18 -6.03 -9.44
N PRO A 74 19.45 -7.19 -8.78
CA PRO A 74 20.11 -7.22 -7.48
C PRO A 74 21.51 -6.61 -7.49
N THR A 75 22.24 -6.76 -8.60
CA THR A 75 23.59 -6.19 -8.74
C THR A 75 23.57 -4.67 -8.70
N ARG A 76 22.55 -4.05 -9.32
CA ARG A 76 22.41 -2.59 -9.35
C ARG A 76 21.69 -2.05 -8.12
N PHE A 77 20.70 -2.79 -7.61
CA PHE A 77 19.87 -2.39 -6.48
C PHE A 77 19.92 -3.42 -5.34
N PRO A 78 21.10 -3.64 -4.73
CA PRO A 78 21.28 -4.70 -3.74
C PRO A 78 20.46 -4.49 -2.46
N ALA A 79 20.21 -3.25 -2.05
CA ALA A 79 19.39 -2.97 -0.86
C ALA A 79 17.91 -3.22 -1.16
N LEU A 80 17.45 -2.89 -2.37
CA LEU A 80 16.08 -3.23 -2.79
C LEU A 80 15.87 -4.74 -2.84
N ALA A 81 16.88 -5.51 -3.28
CA ALA A 81 16.81 -6.97 -3.26
C ALA A 81 16.83 -7.53 -1.82
N ALA A 82 17.76 -7.05 -0.99
CA ALA A 82 17.92 -7.50 0.40
C ALA A 82 16.66 -7.26 1.25
N HIS A 83 15.91 -6.21 0.94
CA HIS A 83 14.66 -5.88 1.63
C HIS A 83 13.42 -6.25 0.80
N SER A 84 13.54 -7.10 -0.22
CA SER A 84 12.43 -7.63 -1.03
C SER A 84 11.55 -6.56 -1.69
N PHE A 85 12.07 -5.37 -1.96
CA PHE A 85 11.40 -4.38 -2.83
C PHE A 85 11.50 -4.80 -4.29
N ILE A 86 12.49 -5.63 -4.62
CA ILE A 86 12.54 -6.37 -5.87
C ILE A 86 12.70 -7.84 -5.53
N THR A 87 12.02 -8.70 -6.29
CA THR A 87 11.96 -10.14 -6.04
C THR A 87 12.22 -10.90 -7.31
N GLU A 88 12.87 -12.04 -7.15
CA GLU A 88 13.08 -13.00 -8.21
C GLU A 88 11.74 -13.67 -8.55
N GLN A 89 11.37 -13.67 -9.82
CA GLN A 89 10.24 -14.43 -10.32
C GLN A 89 10.74 -15.47 -11.33
N LEU A 90 10.59 -16.74 -10.98
CA LEU A 90 10.83 -17.85 -11.89
C LEU A 90 9.78 -17.83 -12.99
N THR A 91 10.25 -17.78 -14.24
CA THR A 91 9.45 -18.07 -15.42
C THR A 91 9.93 -19.41 -16.01
N GLU A 92 9.17 -19.98 -16.95
CA GLU A 92 9.46 -21.30 -17.53
C GLU A 92 10.89 -21.46 -18.07
N ASN A 93 11.51 -20.36 -18.51
CA ASN A 93 12.81 -20.39 -19.17
C ASN A 93 13.90 -19.58 -18.47
N LEU A 94 13.56 -18.58 -17.63
CA LEU A 94 14.53 -17.67 -17.02
C LEU A 94 14.05 -17.12 -15.66
N SER A 95 15.00 -16.72 -14.84
CA SER A 95 14.75 -15.90 -13.66
C SER A 95 14.69 -14.42 -14.05
N VAL A 96 13.59 -13.75 -13.72
CA VAL A 96 13.41 -12.31 -13.97
C VAL A 96 13.17 -11.59 -12.64
N TRP A 97 13.93 -10.52 -12.40
CA TRP A 97 13.75 -9.66 -11.24
C TRP A 97 12.68 -8.62 -11.51
N LYS A 98 11.70 -8.52 -10.60
CA LYS A 98 10.60 -7.56 -10.71
C LYS A 98 10.40 -6.76 -9.43
N PRO A 99 9.89 -5.52 -9.53
CA PRO A 99 9.39 -4.78 -8.38
C PRO A 99 8.31 -5.56 -7.61
N SER A 100 8.36 -5.51 -6.28
CA SER A 100 7.32 -6.07 -5.41
C SER A 100 5.99 -5.30 -5.49
N SER A 101 6.03 -4.09 -6.03
CA SER A 101 4.88 -3.24 -6.31
C SER A 101 5.05 -2.60 -7.68
N PRO A 102 4.01 -2.56 -8.53
CA PRO A 102 4.09 -1.89 -9.83
C PRO A 102 4.36 -0.37 -9.70
N TYR A 103 4.11 0.21 -8.53
CA TYR A 103 4.26 1.64 -8.25
C TYR A 103 5.59 1.99 -7.57
N LEU A 104 6.52 1.03 -7.50
CA LEU A 104 7.81 1.23 -6.82
C LEU A 104 8.60 2.40 -7.42
N LYS A 105 8.55 2.56 -8.74
CA LYS A 105 9.22 3.65 -9.47
C LYS A 105 8.61 5.03 -9.19
N ASP A 106 7.36 5.10 -8.77
CA ASP A 106 6.68 6.38 -8.53
C ASP A 106 6.92 6.88 -7.10
N PHE A 107 7.31 5.97 -6.21
CA PHE A 107 7.38 6.24 -4.77
C PHE A 107 8.30 7.40 -4.42
N TRP A 108 9.44 7.57 -5.09
CA TRP A 108 10.43 8.57 -4.72
C TRP A 108 9.89 10.01 -4.75
N ARG A 109 8.93 10.31 -5.63
CA ARG A 109 8.32 11.65 -5.75
C ARG A 109 7.39 11.97 -4.58
N ILE A 110 6.78 10.94 -4.01
CA ILE A 110 5.69 11.06 -3.04
C ILE A 110 6.19 10.82 -1.61
N GLY A 111 7.02 9.79 -1.44
CA GLY A 111 7.43 9.27 -0.16
C GLY A 111 8.79 9.76 0.30
N ILE A 112 9.64 10.28 -0.58
CA ILE A 112 11.00 10.69 -0.24
C ILE A 112 11.10 12.22 -0.27
N ASP A 113 11.83 12.75 0.71
CA ASP A 113 12.31 14.12 0.75
C ASP A 113 13.83 14.11 0.54
N ILE A 114 14.33 15.01 -0.29
CA ILE A 114 15.74 15.07 -0.69
C ILE A 114 16.29 16.41 -0.24
N SER A 115 17.26 16.36 0.68
CA SER A 115 17.90 17.55 1.22
C SER A 115 19.40 17.48 1.03
N GLN A 116 20.01 18.57 0.57
CA GLN A 116 21.46 18.68 0.48
C GLN A 116 22.15 18.55 1.85
N ALA A 117 21.46 18.91 2.94
CA ALA A 117 22.01 18.86 4.28
C ALA A 117 21.91 17.47 4.93
N TYR A 118 20.95 16.65 4.49
CA TYR A 118 20.57 15.43 5.22
C TYR A 118 20.36 14.19 4.33
N GLY A 119 20.63 14.30 3.03
CA GLY A 119 20.43 13.23 2.06
C GLY A 119 18.95 12.88 1.89
N PHE A 120 18.66 11.58 1.89
CA PHE A 120 17.32 11.03 1.72
C PHE A 120 16.61 10.88 3.06
N ARG A 121 15.39 11.39 3.14
CA ARG A 121 14.52 11.24 4.30
C ARG A 121 13.16 10.70 3.89
N LEU A 122 12.63 9.77 4.68
CA LEU A 122 11.27 9.34 4.49
C LEU A 122 10.35 10.49 4.91
N ARG A 123 9.43 10.86 4.03
CA ARG A 123 8.49 11.94 4.29
C ARG A 123 7.62 11.54 5.50
N PRO A 124 7.49 12.40 6.53
CA PRO A 124 6.64 12.10 7.69
C PRO A 124 5.23 11.74 7.25
N HIS A 125 4.59 10.79 7.93
CA HIS A 125 3.33 10.18 7.49
C HIS A 125 2.26 11.21 7.08
N GLN A 126 2.08 12.30 7.83
CA GLN A 126 1.12 13.35 7.49
C GLN A 126 1.45 14.05 6.16
N ALA A 127 2.70 14.43 5.94
CA ALA A 127 3.16 15.06 4.71
C ALA A 127 3.09 14.07 3.53
N PHE A 128 3.41 12.79 3.76
CA PHE A 128 3.25 11.72 2.78
C PHE A 128 1.79 11.57 2.32
N LYS A 129 0.83 11.51 3.26
CA LYS A 129 -0.60 11.39 2.91
C LYS A 129 -1.12 12.59 2.12
N ALA A 130 -0.61 13.79 2.41
CA ALA A 130 -0.94 14.98 1.65
C ALA A 130 -0.41 14.90 0.21
N SER A 131 0.84 14.46 0.02
CA SER A 131 1.45 14.30 -1.30
C SER A 131 0.80 13.20 -2.13
N LEU A 132 0.47 12.06 -1.51
CA LEU A 132 -0.26 11.00 -2.18
C LEU A 132 -1.64 11.47 -2.64
N ARG A 133 -2.35 12.26 -1.82
CA ARG A 133 -3.63 12.85 -2.22
C ARG A 133 -3.46 13.78 -3.44
N ALA A 134 -2.48 14.69 -3.40
CA ALA A 134 -2.21 15.60 -4.51
C ALA A 134 -1.83 14.85 -5.81
N GLU A 135 -1.07 13.76 -5.71
CA GLU A 135 -0.75 12.91 -6.86
C GLU A 135 -2.00 12.22 -7.41
N MET A 136 -2.83 11.64 -6.53
CA MET A 136 -4.09 11.01 -6.92
C MET A 136 -5.04 12.01 -7.61
N ASP A 137 -5.10 13.25 -7.15
CA ASP A 137 -5.89 14.31 -7.77
C ASP A 137 -5.34 14.72 -9.14
N THR A 138 -4.04 14.58 -9.35
CA THR A 138 -3.38 14.83 -10.65
C THR A 138 -3.68 13.69 -11.61
N VAL A 139 -3.47 12.43 -11.18
CA VAL A 139 -3.75 11.24 -12.00
C VAL A 139 -5.23 11.13 -12.34
N ALA A 140 -6.14 11.49 -11.43
CA ALA A 140 -7.58 11.51 -11.67
C ALA A 140 -8.01 12.53 -12.73
N LYS A 141 -7.25 13.61 -12.96
CA LYS A 141 -7.53 14.59 -14.03
C LYS A 141 -7.21 14.05 -15.43
N PHE A 142 -6.40 12.99 -15.55
CA PHE A 142 -5.95 12.45 -16.83
C PHE A 142 -6.53 11.06 -17.16
N LEU A 143 -7.34 10.48 -16.28
CA LEU A 143 -8.08 9.26 -16.56
C LEU A 143 -9.54 9.61 -16.90
N PRO A 144 -10.10 9.10 -18.01
CA PRO A 144 -11.51 9.30 -18.29
C PRO A 144 -12.32 8.69 -17.14
N LEU A 145 -13.28 9.47 -16.62
CA LEU A 145 -14.35 8.93 -15.79
C LEU A 145 -15.02 7.83 -16.61
N ALA A 146 -14.95 6.60 -16.09
CA ALA A 146 -15.65 5.46 -16.67
C ALA A 146 -17.16 5.71 -16.74
#